data_AF-A0A3M2LQG7-F1
#
_entry.id   AF-A0A3M2LQG7-F1
#
_cell.length_a   1.000
_cell.length_b   1.000
_cell.length_c   1.000
_cell.angle_alpha   90.00
_cell.angle_beta   90.00
_cell.angle_gamma   90.00
#
_symmetry.space_group_name_H-M   'P 1'
#
loop_
_entity.id
_entity.type
_entity.pdbx_description
1 polymer ?
#
loop_
_entity_poly.entity_id
_entity_poly.type
_entity_poly.pdbx_seq_one_letter_code
_entity_poly.pdbx_strand_id
1 'polypeptide(L)'
;MGATTRRSIALAIAGVGLSGVTLLSSGAAEAATPAAASKATAVTGWSSPVCRYRVAPRIGLHVRVWPNSWIIGALKHNHHVYAKKCRNPRGWVRLRGGVRDDLRHHWVFRRYLHREHFC
;
A
#
# COMPACT_ATOMS: atom_id res chain seq x y z
N MET A 1 -24.40 -29.63 -17.46
CA MET A 1 -23.05 -29.45 -18.03
C MET A 1 -22.02 -29.61 -16.92
N GLY A 2 -20.76 -29.93 -17.24
CA GLY A 2 -19.79 -30.56 -16.33
C GLY A 2 -19.34 -29.72 -15.11
N ALA A 3 -18.85 -30.41 -14.08
CA ALA A 3 -18.53 -29.85 -12.76
C ALA A 3 -17.06 -29.43 -12.58
N THR A 4 -16.83 -28.63 -11.54
CA THR A 4 -15.54 -28.07 -11.09
C THR A 4 -14.44 -29.11 -10.87
N THR A 5 -13.22 -28.88 -11.40
CA THR A 5 -11.97 -29.42 -10.82
C THR A 5 -10.74 -28.64 -11.30
N ARG A 6 -9.99 -28.06 -10.35
CA ARG A 6 -8.56 -28.40 -10.15
C ARG A 6 -8.19 -28.20 -8.68
N ARG A 7 -7.79 -29.30 -8.03
CA ARG A 7 -7.25 -29.30 -6.66
C ARG A 7 -5.79 -28.88 -6.71
N SER A 8 -5.37 -27.97 -5.84
CA SER A 8 -3.96 -27.68 -5.58
C SER A 8 -3.65 -28.10 -4.15
N ILE A 9 -2.93 -29.22 -3.99
CA ILE A 9 -2.54 -29.73 -2.67
C ILE A 9 -1.26 -29.00 -2.24
N ALA A 10 -1.33 -28.25 -1.15
CA ALA A 10 -0.16 -27.66 -0.51
C ALA A 10 0.37 -28.64 0.56
N LEU A 11 1.56 -29.18 0.34
CA LEU A 11 2.21 -30.10 1.25
C LEU A 11 2.89 -29.32 2.39
N ALA A 12 2.40 -29.46 3.63
CA ALA A 12 3.05 -28.90 4.81
C ALA A 12 3.91 -30.00 5.47
N ILE A 13 5.23 -29.80 5.48
CA ILE A 13 6.20 -30.75 6.05
C ILE A 13 6.24 -30.57 7.57
N ALA A 14 6.01 -31.66 8.31
CA ALA A 14 6.11 -31.66 9.77
C ALA A 14 7.59 -31.62 10.22
N GLY A 15 8.11 -30.41 10.46
CA GLY A 15 9.45 -30.20 10.98
C GLY A 15 9.58 -30.59 12.46
N VAL A 16 10.00 -31.83 12.73
CA VAL A 16 10.36 -32.29 14.08
C VAL A 16 11.70 -31.67 14.49
N GLY A 17 11.65 -30.50 15.11
CA GLY A 17 12.82 -29.76 15.60
C GLY A 17 13.19 -30.14 17.04
N LEU A 18 13.94 -31.22 17.24
CA LEU A 18 14.51 -31.60 18.54
C LEU A 18 15.77 -30.79 18.87
N SER A 19 15.58 -29.60 19.44
CA SER A 19 16.59 -28.87 20.24
C SER A 19 15.87 -28.15 21.39
N GLY A 20 16.30 -28.22 22.65
CA GLY A 20 17.65 -28.57 23.15
C GLY A 20 18.29 -27.30 23.70
N VAL A 21 18.08 -27.03 24.98
CA VAL A 21 18.21 -25.72 25.65
C VAL A 21 18.83 -25.99 27.04
N THR A 22 20.18 -25.89 27.16
CA THR A 22 21.11 -26.32 28.27
C THR A 22 22.46 -25.58 28.16
N LEU A 23 23.27 -25.11 29.15
CA LEU A 23 23.49 -25.17 30.63
C LEU A 23 23.37 -23.95 31.65
N LEU A 24 22.24 -23.64 32.33
CA LEU A 24 22.06 -22.52 33.29
C LEU A 24 22.16 -23.05 34.72
N SER A 25 23.32 -22.89 35.36
CA SER A 25 23.53 -23.37 36.74
C SER A 25 22.82 -22.51 37.79
N SER A 26 22.37 -23.06 38.92
CA SER A 26 22.72 -24.39 39.48
C SER A 26 21.49 -25.30 39.60
N GLY A 27 21.38 -26.43 38.88
CA GLY A 27 22.26 -26.97 37.84
C GLY A 27 21.47 -27.30 36.56
N ALA A 28 21.91 -26.72 35.43
CA ALA A 28 21.26 -26.73 34.10
C ALA A 28 19.88 -25.99 34.05
N ALA A 29 19.52 -25.22 33.01
CA ALA A 29 19.83 -25.34 31.58
C ALA A 29 19.68 -23.99 30.78
N GLU A 30 20.64 -23.56 29.94
CA GLU A 30 20.64 -22.30 29.12
C GLU A 30 19.37 -22.22 28.27
N ALA A 31 18.81 -21.07 27.88
CA ALA A 31 19.53 -19.97 27.23
C ALA A 31 18.79 -18.63 27.29
N ALA A 32 19.51 -17.55 26.95
CA ALA A 32 18.88 -16.28 26.62
C ALA A 32 18.01 -16.41 25.36
N THR A 33 16.79 -15.86 25.42
CA THR A 33 16.00 -15.53 24.22
C THR A 33 15.56 -14.06 24.30
N PRO A 34 15.45 -13.38 23.14
CA PRO A 34 15.64 -11.94 23.10
C PRO A 34 14.42 -11.14 23.56
N ALA A 35 14.64 -9.85 23.82
CA ALA A 35 13.58 -8.87 23.91
C ALA A 35 12.59 -9.03 22.75
N ALA A 36 11.29 -8.85 23.03
CA ALA A 36 10.23 -8.90 22.04
C ALA A 36 10.37 -7.72 21.06
N ALA A 37 11.25 -7.88 20.07
CA ALA A 37 11.36 -7.02 18.92
C ALA A 37 10.06 -7.14 18.13
N SER A 38 9.08 -6.30 18.48
CA SER A 38 7.84 -6.12 17.75
C SER A 38 8.20 -5.98 16.29
N LYS A 39 7.92 -7.03 15.49
CA LYS A 39 8.02 -6.95 14.05
C LYS A 39 7.07 -5.84 13.64
N ALA A 40 7.63 -4.67 13.37
CA ALA A 40 6.92 -3.62 12.67
C ALA A 40 6.42 -4.27 11.38
N THR A 41 5.11 -4.51 11.30
CA THR A 41 4.49 -5.13 10.14
C THR A 41 4.57 -4.15 8.99
N ALA A 42 5.75 -4.09 8.37
CA ALA A 42 5.99 -3.43 7.13
C ALA A 42 5.00 -4.04 6.15
N VAL A 43 3.96 -3.26 5.80
CA VAL A 43 2.88 -3.72 4.95
C VAL A 43 3.44 -3.86 3.53
N THR A 44 4.01 -5.02 3.23
CA THR A 44 4.51 -5.46 1.91
C THR A 44 3.33 -5.69 0.96
N GLY A 45 2.52 -4.64 0.80
CA GLY A 45 1.16 -4.69 0.27
C GLY A 45 0.93 -3.88 -1.01
N TRP A 46 1.88 -3.05 -1.47
CA TRP A 46 1.86 -2.44 -2.81
C TRP A 46 3.25 -2.39 -3.46
N SER A 47 3.72 -3.55 -3.96
CA SER A 47 4.72 -3.56 -5.05
C SER A 47 4.05 -3.12 -6.36
N SER A 48 3.94 -1.82 -6.54
CA SER A 48 3.38 -1.14 -7.70
C SER A 48 3.72 0.34 -7.56
N PRO A 49 4.46 0.97 -8.48
CA PRO A 49 5.02 2.30 -8.24
C PRO A 49 3.95 3.33 -7.87
N VAL A 50 4.07 3.89 -6.66
CA VAL A 50 3.09 4.80 -6.06
C VAL A 50 3.62 6.22 -6.18
N CYS A 51 3.01 6.97 -7.07
CA CYS A 51 3.48 8.29 -7.45
C CYS A 51 2.94 9.32 -6.45
N ARG A 52 3.85 10.01 -5.75
CA ARG A 52 3.47 11.09 -4.82
C ARG A 52 3.34 12.41 -5.58
N TYR A 53 2.18 13.04 -5.41
CA TYR A 53 1.86 14.33 -6.02
C TYR A 53 1.42 15.35 -4.96
N ARG A 54 1.67 16.63 -5.24
CA ARG A 54 1.22 17.78 -4.46
C ARG A 54 0.31 18.68 -5.30
N VAL A 55 -0.80 19.10 -4.72
CA VAL A 55 -1.80 19.97 -5.37
C VAL A 55 -1.27 21.39 -5.55
N ALA A 56 -1.06 21.79 -6.81
CA ALA A 56 -0.43 23.05 -7.18
C ALA A 56 -1.31 24.32 -6.95
N PRO A 57 -2.60 24.37 -7.35
CA PRO A 57 -3.35 25.63 -7.32
C PRO A 57 -3.69 26.06 -5.89
N ARG A 58 -3.58 27.37 -5.61
CA ARG A 58 -3.96 27.97 -4.31
C ARG A 58 -5.46 27.80 -3.99
N ILE A 59 -6.31 27.83 -5.01
CA ILE A 59 -7.76 27.58 -4.91
C ILE A 59 -8.11 26.09 -4.72
N GLY A 60 -7.13 25.19 -4.70
CA GLY A 60 -7.35 23.75 -4.68
C GLY A 60 -7.60 23.14 -6.07
N LEU A 61 -7.98 21.85 -6.09
CA LEU A 61 -8.11 21.05 -7.31
C LEU A 61 -9.37 20.18 -7.28
N HIS A 62 -10.28 20.43 -8.22
CA HIS A 62 -11.54 19.69 -8.35
C HIS A 62 -11.32 18.21 -8.71
N VAL A 63 -11.99 17.34 -7.95
CA VAL A 63 -12.10 15.89 -8.18
C VAL A 63 -13.39 15.61 -8.96
N ARG A 64 -13.32 14.73 -9.97
CA ARG A 64 -14.43 14.39 -10.87
C ARG A 64 -14.66 12.88 -10.91
N VAL A 65 -15.91 12.45 -11.10
CA VAL A 65 -16.27 11.01 -11.12
C VAL A 65 -15.48 10.25 -12.19
N TRP A 66 -15.36 10.86 -13.36
CA TRP A 66 -14.65 10.40 -14.55
C TRP A 66 -13.89 11.57 -15.20
N PRO A 67 -12.92 11.31 -16.10
CA PRO A 67 -12.39 12.32 -17.00
C PRO A 67 -13.50 13.13 -17.68
N ASN A 68 -13.38 14.46 -17.70
CA ASN A 68 -14.37 15.41 -18.23
C ASN A 68 -15.78 15.39 -17.60
N SER A 69 -16.08 14.52 -16.62
CA SER A 69 -17.39 14.42 -15.95
C SER A 69 -17.55 15.43 -14.80
N TRP A 70 -18.69 15.42 -14.10
CA TRP A 70 -19.02 16.40 -13.06
C TRP A 70 -18.09 16.32 -11.83
N ILE A 71 -18.05 17.42 -11.08
CA ILE A 71 -17.23 17.60 -9.88
C ILE A 71 -17.95 16.99 -8.68
N ILE A 72 -17.21 16.29 -7.82
CA ILE A 72 -17.71 15.68 -6.57
C ILE A 72 -17.02 16.20 -5.30
N GLY A 73 -16.00 17.04 -5.45
CA GLY A 73 -15.26 17.60 -4.33
C GLY A 73 -14.00 18.32 -4.78
N ALA A 74 -13.23 18.83 -3.82
CA ALA A 74 -11.98 19.54 -4.06
C ALA A 74 -10.88 19.08 -3.10
N LEU A 75 -9.66 19.02 -3.61
CA LEU A 75 -8.44 18.86 -2.81
C LEU A 75 -7.89 20.25 -2.47
N LYS A 76 -7.40 20.45 -1.24
CA LYS A 76 -6.80 21.73 -0.81
C LYS A 76 -5.45 21.97 -1.50
N HIS A 77 -5.01 23.22 -1.54
CA HIS A 77 -3.63 23.57 -1.95
C HIS A 77 -2.59 22.84 -1.08
N ASN A 78 -1.44 22.50 -1.67
CA ASN A 78 -0.35 21.73 -1.04
C ASN A 78 -0.71 20.32 -0.53
N HIS A 79 -1.94 19.86 -0.74
CA HIS A 79 -2.39 18.55 -0.30
C HIS A 79 -1.68 17.42 -1.06
N HIS A 80 -1.28 16.37 -0.35
CA HIS A 80 -0.54 15.24 -0.92
C HIS A 80 -1.45 14.09 -1.35
N VAL A 81 -1.33 13.65 -2.60
CA VAL A 81 -2.13 12.56 -3.15
C VAL A 81 -1.29 11.49 -3.84
N TYR A 82 -1.76 10.25 -3.78
CA TYR A 82 -1.06 9.07 -4.29
C TYR A 82 -1.83 8.40 -5.43
N ALA A 83 -1.11 7.97 -6.47
CA ALA A 83 -1.68 7.30 -7.65
C ALA A 83 -0.80 6.15 -8.16
N LYS A 84 -1.41 5.09 -8.72
CA LYS A 84 -0.71 3.89 -9.24
C LYS A 84 -0.09 4.04 -10.66
N LYS A 85 -0.28 5.18 -11.33
CA LYS A 85 0.28 5.42 -12.68
C LYS A 85 0.85 6.83 -12.80
N CYS A 86 2.18 6.93 -12.83
CA CYS A 86 2.88 8.23 -12.84
C CYS A 86 2.81 8.90 -14.21
N ARG A 87 2.75 8.10 -15.27
CA ARG A 87 2.67 8.53 -16.67
C ARG A 87 1.33 8.05 -17.24
N ASN A 88 0.29 8.87 -17.09
CA ASN A 88 -0.92 8.76 -17.91
C ASN A 88 -0.81 9.77 -19.06
N PRO A 89 -0.79 9.32 -20.34
CA PRO A 89 -0.76 10.24 -21.49
C PRO A 89 -2.03 11.09 -21.58
N ARG A 90 -3.18 10.56 -21.15
CA ARG A 90 -4.51 11.22 -21.29
C ARG A 90 -4.74 12.44 -20.39
N GLY A 91 -3.71 12.97 -19.72
CA GLY A 91 -3.81 14.19 -18.90
C GLY A 91 -4.54 14.06 -17.54
N TRP A 92 -5.03 12.88 -17.18
CA TRP A 92 -5.78 12.62 -15.94
C TRP A 92 -5.02 11.70 -14.97
N VAL A 93 -5.21 11.86 -13.67
CA VAL A 93 -4.67 10.99 -12.61
C VAL A 93 -5.82 10.42 -11.79
N ARG A 94 -5.79 9.10 -11.54
CA ARG A 94 -6.77 8.39 -10.70
C ARG A 94 -6.26 8.27 -9.27
N LEU A 95 -7.01 8.77 -8.31
CA LEU A 95 -6.64 8.81 -6.89
C LEU A 95 -6.65 7.41 -6.26
N ARG A 96 -5.69 7.11 -5.38
CA ARG A 96 -5.59 5.83 -4.65
C ARG A 96 -5.42 5.98 -3.13
N GLY A 97 -4.79 7.06 -2.68
CA GLY A 97 -4.62 7.38 -1.26
C GLY A 97 -4.22 8.84 -1.07
N GLY A 98 -4.06 9.26 0.19
CA GLY A 98 -3.85 10.68 0.53
C GLY A 98 -5.11 11.54 0.32
N VAL A 99 -6.28 10.92 0.19
CA VAL A 99 -7.58 11.58 0.05
C VAL A 99 -8.59 10.86 0.92
N ARG A 100 -9.69 11.53 1.26
CA ARG A 100 -10.86 10.90 1.87
C ARG A 100 -11.34 9.71 1.02
N ASP A 101 -11.92 8.71 1.66
CA ASP A 101 -12.33 7.46 1.02
C ASP A 101 -13.39 7.65 -0.09
N ASP A 102 -14.30 8.60 0.08
CA ASP A 102 -15.28 9.05 -0.94
C ASP A 102 -14.64 9.73 -2.17
N LEU A 103 -13.39 10.17 -2.07
CA LEU A 103 -12.61 10.74 -3.17
C LEU A 103 -11.56 9.76 -3.74
N ARG A 104 -11.40 8.57 -3.16
CA ARG A 104 -10.55 7.54 -3.77
C ARG A 104 -11.14 7.09 -5.10
N HIS A 105 -10.29 6.64 -6.01
CA HIS A 105 -10.64 6.03 -7.30
C HIS A 105 -11.30 6.98 -8.32
N HIS A 106 -11.57 8.22 -7.93
CA HIS A 106 -11.97 9.32 -8.80
C HIS A 106 -10.76 10.06 -9.41
N TRP A 107 -11.02 11.08 -10.23
CA TRP A 107 -10.04 11.62 -11.17
C TRP A 107 -9.76 13.12 -10.97
N VAL A 108 -8.51 13.50 -11.19
CA VAL A 108 -8.02 14.90 -11.16
C VAL A 108 -7.13 15.18 -12.36
N PHE A 109 -7.06 16.44 -12.78
CA PHE A 109 -6.21 16.89 -13.88
C PHE A 109 -4.72 16.83 -13.51
N ARG A 110 -3.90 16.11 -14.30
CA ARG A 110 -2.44 15.97 -14.11
C ARG A 110 -1.70 17.32 -14.15
N ARG A 111 -2.20 18.31 -14.91
CA ARG A 111 -1.56 19.63 -15.08
C ARG A 111 -1.53 20.48 -13.81
N TYR A 112 -2.29 20.11 -12.78
CA TYR A 112 -2.37 20.81 -11.49
C TYR A 112 -1.73 20.01 -10.35
N LEU A 113 -0.92 19.00 -10.67
CA LEU A 113 -0.19 18.16 -9.73
C LEU A 113 1.32 18.24 -10.00
N HIS A 114 2.07 18.82 -9.07
CA HIS A 114 3.53 18.63 -9.07
C HIS A 114 3.84 17.21 -8.61
N ARG A 115 4.68 16.47 -9.32
CA ARG A 115 5.23 15.21 -8.82
C ARG A 115 6.37 15.55 -7.86
N GLU A 116 6.32 15.02 -6.65
CA GLU A 116 7.42 15.18 -5.68
C GLU A 116 8.39 14.00 -5.81
N HIS A 117 7.88 12.77 -5.78
CA HIS A 117 8.71 11.56 -5.86
C HIS A 117 8.07 10.48 -6.74
N PHE A 118 8.93 9.64 -7.31
CA PHE A 118 8.60 8.28 -7.69
C PHE A 118 8.93 7.35 -6.52
N CYS A 119 8.02 6.43 -6.22
CA CYS A 119 8.24 5.22 -5.42
C CYS A 119 7.86 4.04 -6.30
#